data_AF-A0A965V7M4-F1
#
_entry.id   AF-A0A965V7M4-F1
#
_cell.length_a   1.000
_cell.length_b   1.000
_cell.length_c   1.000
_cell.angle_alpha   90.00
_cell.angle_beta   90.00
_cell.angle_gamma   90.00
#
_symmetry.space_group_name_H-M   'P 1'
#
loop_
_entity.id
_entity.type
_entity.pdbx_description
1 polymer ?
#
loop_
_entity_poly.entity_id
_entity_poly.type
_entity_poly.pdbx_seq_one_letter_code
_entity_poly.pdbx_strand_id
1 'polypeptide(L)'
;MRANDFFAKLCRQNTGSHICDSGMAYGYHYEKTLPKIPVSLSVYKNEISATISTPHFLSDAYRYRRSETQKFLRFAKTQDHCWLGCLDAYAEKLGLKIETINTYNEENDLDQTLQISFLYQDDFSDPELIFIQSHNGCDVRGGYTRPVCVEPIGDIVWSFVAGFCISEGVDQNGQPLTDDQTLTLSEEWYQGYHSWPTGKLNDDIDHVIEIDEKSAKIKLKTGETVIVHPVLF
;
A
#
# COMPACT_ATOMS: atom_id res chain seq x y z
N MET A 1 -2.76 23.50 1.07
CA MET A 1 -2.67 22.17 1.69
C MET A 1 -1.74 21.36 0.80
N ARG A 2 -0.56 20.93 1.26
CA ARG A 2 0.27 20.01 0.46
C ARG A 2 -0.51 18.68 0.35
N ALA A 3 -0.41 17.96 -0.77
CA ALA A 3 -1.16 16.72 -1.00
C ALA A 3 -1.07 15.73 0.19
N ASN A 4 0.09 15.69 0.86
CA ASN A 4 0.35 14.86 2.05
C ASN A 4 -0.64 15.10 3.22
N ASP A 5 -1.24 16.27 3.35
CA ASP A 5 -2.13 16.57 4.49
C ASP A 5 -3.54 15.99 4.31
N PHE A 6 -4.00 15.76 3.08
CA PHE A 6 -5.33 15.18 2.85
C PHE A 6 -5.37 13.69 3.16
N PHE A 7 -4.47 12.91 2.57
CA PHE A 7 -4.47 11.46 2.76
C PHE A 7 -4.06 11.07 4.17
N ALA A 8 -3.17 11.84 4.81
CA ALA A 8 -2.91 11.73 6.24
C ALA A 8 -4.19 11.87 7.08
N LYS A 9 -5.04 12.87 6.78
CA LYS A 9 -6.32 13.06 7.46
C LYS A 9 -7.32 11.95 7.15
N LEU A 10 -7.38 11.48 5.90
CA LEU A 10 -8.23 10.34 5.52
C LEU A 10 -7.86 9.10 6.34
N CYS A 11 -6.57 8.77 6.39
CA CYS A 11 -6.01 7.62 7.12
C CYS A 11 -6.10 7.74 8.65
N ARG A 12 -6.55 8.90 9.17
CA ARG A 12 -6.77 9.16 10.60
C ARG A 12 -8.19 9.64 10.88
N GLN A 13 -9.10 9.51 9.93
CA GLN A 13 -10.50 9.86 10.15
C GLN A 13 -11.10 8.83 11.12
N ASN A 14 -11.73 9.31 12.19
CA ASN A 14 -12.48 8.45 13.09
C ASN A 14 -13.66 7.80 12.33
N THR A 15 -13.68 6.46 12.29
CA THR A 15 -14.70 5.63 11.63
C THR A 15 -15.69 5.02 12.63
N GLY A 16 -15.60 5.38 13.91
CA GLY A 16 -16.35 4.78 15.00
C GLY A 16 -15.68 3.52 15.57
N SER A 17 -16.38 2.90 16.52
CA SER A 17 -16.04 1.59 17.08
C SER A 17 -17.20 0.63 16.82
N HIS A 18 -16.88 -0.63 16.56
CA HIS A 18 -17.83 -1.69 16.30
C HIS A 18 -17.74 -2.78 17.38
N ILE A 19 -18.85 -3.46 17.68
CA ILE A 19 -18.87 -4.51 18.72
C ILE A 19 -17.92 -5.69 18.42
N CYS A 20 -17.62 -5.90 17.13
CA CYS A 20 -16.67 -6.91 16.67
C CYS A 20 -15.22 -6.39 16.58
N ASP A 21 -14.94 -5.17 17.02
CA ASP A 21 -13.56 -4.69 17.18
C ASP A 21 -12.92 -5.48 18.32
N SER A 22 -12.41 -6.67 17.99
CA SER A 22 -11.75 -7.58 18.93
C SER A 22 -10.52 -6.98 19.60
N GLY A 23 -10.03 -5.85 19.08
CA GLY A 23 -8.97 -5.03 19.66
C GLY A 23 -9.43 -4.02 20.73
N MET A 24 -10.75 -3.79 20.91
CA MET A 24 -11.49 -2.86 21.80
C MET A 24 -10.78 -1.56 22.28
N ALA A 25 -9.59 -1.66 22.88
CA ALA A 25 -8.80 -0.61 23.53
C ALA A 25 -7.42 -0.29 22.89
N TYR A 26 -6.89 -1.11 21.96
CA TYR A 26 -5.56 -0.89 21.36
C TYR A 26 -5.57 -1.29 19.88
N GLY A 27 -5.68 -0.33 18.96
CA GLY A 27 -5.56 -0.69 17.54
C GLY A 27 -6.05 0.34 16.54
N TYR A 28 -6.92 1.27 16.93
CA TYR A 28 -7.51 2.25 16.02
C TYR A 28 -6.43 3.04 15.30
N HIS A 29 -6.39 2.94 13.98
CA HIS A 29 -5.38 3.65 13.22
C HIS A 29 -5.49 5.16 13.39
N TYR A 30 -6.70 5.69 13.61
CA TYR A 30 -6.91 7.11 13.87
C TYR A 30 -6.26 7.62 15.17
N GLU A 31 -5.87 6.75 16.09
CA GLU A 31 -5.15 7.10 17.34
C GLU A 31 -3.63 6.96 17.22
N LYS A 32 -3.15 6.30 16.17
CA LYS A 32 -1.72 6.06 15.94
C LYS A 32 -1.07 7.30 15.30
N THR A 33 0.20 7.52 15.62
CA THR A 33 1.03 8.48 14.88
C THR A 33 1.13 8.07 13.41
N LEU A 34 1.28 9.04 12.52
CA LEU A 34 1.58 8.76 11.12
C LEU A 34 2.99 8.18 11.00
N PRO A 35 3.24 7.23 10.08
CA PRO A 35 4.59 6.82 9.74
C PRO A 35 5.42 8.03 9.31
N LYS A 36 6.72 8.00 9.60
CA LYS A 36 7.65 9.09 9.28
C LYS A 36 8.29 8.96 7.90
N ILE A 37 8.30 7.74 7.37
CA ILE A 37 8.96 7.39 6.10
C ILE A 37 8.00 6.60 5.21
N PRO A 38 8.18 6.61 3.88
CA PRO A 38 7.26 5.94 2.94
C PRO A 38 7.27 4.42 3.05
N VAL A 39 8.44 3.82 3.27
CA VAL A 39 8.58 2.38 3.50
C VAL A 39 9.56 2.15 4.64
N SER A 40 9.22 1.25 5.56
CA SER A 40 10.09 0.84 6.65
C SER A 40 10.40 -0.65 6.61
N LEU A 41 11.60 -1.03 7.07
CA LEU A 41 11.97 -2.43 7.25
C LEU A 41 11.85 -2.88 8.71
N SER A 42 11.59 -4.16 8.88
CA SER A 42 11.70 -4.88 10.15
C SER A 42 12.23 -6.29 9.93
N VAL A 43 12.79 -6.90 10.97
CA VAL A 43 13.28 -8.29 10.92
C VAL A 43 12.67 -9.12 12.04
N TYR A 44 12.21 -10.31 11.68
CA TYR A 44 11.80 -11.33 12.62
C TYR A 44 12.39 -12.67 12.22
N LYS A 45 13.10 -13.34 13.15
CA LYS A 45 13.74 -14.64 12.91
C LYS A 45 14.54 -14.72 11.59
N ASN A 46 15.31 -13.67 11.29
CA ASN A 46 16.16 -13.57 10.09
C ASN A 46 15.41 -13.30 8.77
N GLU A 47 14.09 -13.08 8.83
CA GLU A 47 13.28 -12.68 7.69
C GLU A 47 13.08 -11.16 7.71
N ILE A 48 13.33 -10.50 6.59
CA ILE A 48 13.02 -9.10 6.35
C ILE A 48 11.54 -8.97 5.98
N SER A 49 10.89 -7.95 6.51
CA SER A 49 9.56 -7.52 6.08
C SER A 49 9.56 -6.03 5.80
N ALA A 50 8.94 -5.64 4.69
CA ALA A 50 8.68 -4.24 4.37
C ALA A 50 7.31 -3.81 4.90
N THR A 51 7.15 -2.53 5.16
CA THR A 51 5.85 -1.93 5.49
C THR A 51 5.75 -0.58 4.79
N ILE A 52 4.80 -0.47 3.88
CA ILE A 52 4.47 0.72 3.10
C ILE A 52 3.51 1.58 3.92
N SER A 53 3.89 2.83 4.13
CA SER A 53 3.04 3.83 4.75
C SER A 53 1.90 4.22 3.79
N THR A 54 0.69 3.75 4.06
CA THR A 54 -0.53 4.07 3.31
C THR A 54 -0.71 5.56 3.00
N PRO A 55 -0.55 6.52 3.95
CA PRO A 55 -0.72 7.93 3.62
C PRO A 55 0.38 8.49 2.69
N HIS A 56 1.61 7.98 2.75
CA HIS A 56 2.68 8.36 1.81
C HIS A 56 2.37 7.80 0.43
N PHE A 57 2.08 6.49 0.36
CA PHE A 57 1.67 5.82 -0.87
C PHE A 57 0.52 6.55 -1.57
N LEU A 58 -0.57 6.83 -0.87
CA LEU A 58 -1.71 7.54 -1.45
C LEU A 58 -1.36 8.97 -1.93
N SER A 59 -0.45 9.65 -1.24
CA SER A 59 -0.05 11.02 -1.60
C SER A 59 0.82 11.06 -2.84
N ASP A 60 1.62 10.02 -3.05
CA ASP A 60 2.51 9.89 -4.21
C ASP A 60 1.77 9.32 -5.42
N ALA A 61 0.85 8.37 -5.20
CA ALA A 61 0.12 7.67 -6.27
C ALA A 61 -1.15 8.40 -6.74
N TYR A 62 -1.75 9.28 -5.94
CA TYR A 62 -3.07 9.82 -6.25
C TYR A 62 -3.25 11.32 -5.96
N ARG A 63 -4.13 11.95 -6.73
CA ARG A 63 -4.63 13.31 -6.52
C ARG A 63 -6.11 13.27 -6.12
N TYR A 64 -6.44 13.98 -5.04
CA TYR A 64 -7.83 14.09 -4.58
C TYR A 64 -8.73 14.91 -5.53
N ARG A 65 -9.82 14.29 -6.01
CA ARG A 65 -10.84 14.92 -6.84
C ARG A 65 -12.02 15.41 -6.00
N ARG A 66 -11.90 16.63 -5.49
CA ARG A 66 -12.90 17.23 -4.60
C ARG A 66 -14.29 17.35 -5.23
N SER A 67 -14.37 17.79 -6.48
CA SER A 67 -15.66 17.99 -7.18
C SER A 67 -16.44 16.68 -7.30
N GLU A 68 -15.79 15.62 -7.73
CA GLU A 68 -16.37 14.29 -7.94
C GLU A 68 -16.77 13.67 -6.61
N THR A 69 -15.91 13.79 -5.60
CA THR A 69 -16.23 13.39 -4.22
C THR A 69 -17.51 14.06 -3.72
N GLN A 70 -17.66 15.37 -3.93
CA GLN A 70 -18.87 16.08 -3.50
C GLN A 70 -20.12 15.73 -4.31
N LYS A 71 -19.98 15.38 -5.60
CA LYS A 71 -21.09 14.85 -6.40
C LYS A 71 -21.57 13.52 -5.82
N PHE A 72 -20.64 12.60 -5.56
CA PHE A 72 -20.94 11.32 -4.92
C PHE A 72 -21.57 11.50 -3.53
N LEU A 73 -20.97 12.29 -2.63
CA LEU A 73 -21.48 12.48 -1.27
C LEU A 73 -22.87 13.11 -1.23
N ARG A 74 -23.22 13.97 -2.20
CA ARG A 74 -24.59 14.50 -2.33
C ARG A 74 -25.58 13.41 -2.75
N PHE A 75 -25.17 12.53 -3.65
CA PHE A 75 -25.98 11.37 -4.03
C PHE A 75 -26.14 10.39 -2.87
N ALA A 76 -25.06 10.04 -2.18
CA ALA A 76 -25.09 9.06 -1.08
C ALA A 76 -26.01 9.49 0.09
N LYS A 77 -26.20 10.81 0.31
CA LYS A 77 -27.16 11.32 1.30
C LYS A 77 -28.62 10.94 1.05
N THR A 78 -28.97 10.58 -0.18
CA THR A 78 -30.33 10.15 -0.54
C THR A 78 -30.49 8.64 -0.52
N GLN A 79 -29.46 7.91 -0.12
CA GLN A 79 -29.45 6.44 -0.08
C GLN A 79 -29.52 5.95 1.37
N ASP A 80 -30.16 4.81 1.57
CA ASP A 80 -30.17 4.08 2.85
C ASP A 80 -29.28 2.82 2.72
N HIS A 81 -28.01 3.06 2.40
CA HIS A 81 -27.02 2.02 2.16
C HIS A 81 -25.72 2.32 2.92
N CYS A 82 -24.92 1.28 3.14
CA CYS A 82 -23.52 1.46 3.53
C CYS A 82 -22.74 2.16 2.40
N TRP A 83 -21.51 2.60 2.68
CA TRP A 83 -20.70 3.31 1.69
C TRP A 83 -20.48 2.54 0.40
N LEU A 84 -20.25 1.23 0.49
CA LEU A 84 -20.06 0.38 -0.69
C LEU A 84 -21.36 0.28 -1.52
N GLY A 85 -22.50 0.03 -0.88
CA GLY A 85 -23.79 0.02 -1.58
C GLY A 85 -24.16 1.39 -2.17
N CYS A 86 -23.71 2.50 -1.56
CA CYS A 86 -23.84 3.82 -2.17
C CYS A 86 -22.98 3.96 -3.44
N LEU A 87 -21.79 3.36 -3.49
CA LEU A 87 -20.95 3.36 -4.69
C LEU A 87 -21.56 2.52 -5.81
N ASP A 88 -22.10 1.34 -5.49
CA ASP A 88 -22.82 0.49 -6.45
C ASP A 88 -23.99 1.24 -7.08
N ALA A 89 -24.85 1.85 -6.26
CA ALA A 89 -25.98 2.65 -6.74
C ALA A 89 -25.53 3.90 -7.53
N TYR A 90 -24.35 4.45 -7.21
CA TYR A 90 -23.81 5.59 -7.94
C TYR A 90 -23.26 5.19 -9.31
N ALA A 91 -22.59 4.04 -9.41
CA ALA A 91 -22.12 3.46 -10.66
C ALA A 91 -23.32 3.17 -11.58
N GLU A 92 -24.36 2.50 -11.05
CA GLU A 92 -25.59 2.22 -11.80
C GLU A 92 -26.25 3.50 -12.33
N LYS A 93 -26.36 4.55 -11.50
CA LYS A 93 -26.90 5.85 -11.91
C LYS A 93 -26.12 6.47 -13.08
N LEU A 94 -24.81 6.26 -13.13
CA LEU A 94 -23.94 6.77 -14.18
C LEU A 94 -23.90 5.85 -15.41
N GLY A 95 -24.53 4.67 -15.35
CA GLY A 95 -24.40 3.64 -16.38
C GLY A 95 -23.00 3.04 -16.45
N LEU A 96 -22.27 3.00 -15.33
CA LEU A 96 -20.92 2.46 -15.22
C LEU A 96 -20.94 1.09 -14.52
N LYS A 97 -19.97 0.25 -14.86
CA LYS A 97 -19.63 -0.94 -14.09
C LYS A 97 -18.78 -0.54 -12.89
N ILE A 98 -18.77 -1.37 -11.85
CA ILE A 98 -17.94 -1.18 -10.66
C ILE A 98 -17.22 -2.47 -10.30
N GLU A 99 -15.93 -2.35 -10.02
CA GLU A 99 -15.12 -3.38 -9.39
C GLU A 99 -14.54 -2.81 -8.11
N THR A 100 -14.53 -3.60 -7.03
CA THR A 100 -13.98 -3.17 -5.74
C THR A 100 -12.97 -4.19 -5.25
N ILE A 101 -11.75 -3.72 -5.01
CA ILE A 101 -10.70 -4.48 -4.36
C ILE A 101 -10.61 -4.10 -2.88
N ASN A 102 -10.25 -5.07 -2.06
CA ASN A 102 -9.98 -4.86 -0.66
C ASN A 102 -8.61 -5.46 -0.34
N THR A 103 -7.66 -4.60 -0.01
CA THR A 103 -6.27 -5.01 0.29
C THR A 103 -6.19 -6.02 1.44
N TYR A 104 -7.19 -6.10 2.32
CA TYR A 104 -7.25 -7.16 3.34
C TYR A 104 -7.28 -8.58 2.75
N ASN A 105 -7.87 -8.74 1.55
CA ASN A 105 -7.99 -10.03 0.89
C ASN A 105 -6.76 -10.41 0.06
N GLU A 106 -5.79 -9.50 -0.05
CA GLU A 106 -4.62 -9.64 -0.93
C GLU A 106 -3.34 -9.59 -0.10
N GLU A 107 -2.29 -10.25 -0.59
CA GLU A 107 -0.95 -10.05 -0.04
C GLU A 107 -0.46 -8.63 -0.38
N ASN A 108 -0.10 -7.86 0.64
CA ASN A 108 0.37 -6.49 0.50
C ASN A 108 1.24 -6.09 1.69
N ASP A 109 2.00 -5.02 1.51
CA ASP A 109 2.88 -4.45 2.53
C ASP A 109 2.30 -3.17 3.16
N LEU A 110 1.04 -2.79 2.90
CA LEU A 110 0.46 -1.55 3.45
C LEU A 110 0.28 -1.63 4.97
N ASP A 111 0.59 -0.53 5.66
CA ASP A 111 0.37 -0.39 7.11
C ASP A 111 -1.11 -0.22 7.50
N GLN A 112 -2.01 -0.07 6.52
CA GLN A 112 -3.47 0.03 6.69
C GLN A 112 -4.20 -0.62 5.53
N THR A 113 -5.36 -1.20 5.82
CA THR A 113 -6.26 -1.71 4.80
C THR A 113 -6.94 -0.58 4.02
N LEU A 114 -6.89 -0.66 2.70
CA LEU A 114 -7.66 0.11 1.75
C LEU A 114 -8.76 -0.74 1.09
N GLN A 115 -9.88 -0.08 0.80
CA GLN A 115 -10.89 -0.52 -0.16
C GLN A 115 -10.90 0.47 -1.32
N ILE A 116 -10.73 -0.04 -2.54
CA ILE A 116 -10.61 0.78 -3.75
C ILE A 116 -11.67 0.31 -4.73
N SER A 117 -12.54 1.22 -5.14
CA SER A 117 -13.59 0.97 -6.13
C SER A 117 -13.28 1.70 -7.41
N PHE A 118 -13.24 0.96 -8.51
CA PHE A 118 -13.00 1.45 -9.83
C PHE A 118 -14.29 1.39 -10.65
N LEU A 119 -14.66 2.49 -11.29
CA LEU A 119 -15.87 2.59 -12.10
C LEU A 119 -15.48 2.77 -13.57
N TYR A 120 -16.01 1.91 -14.43
CA TYR A 120 -15.60 1.79 -15.85
C TYR A 120 -16.81 1.88 -16.79
N GLN A 121 -16.58 2.32 -18.04
CA GLN A 121 -17.60 2.22 -19.08
C GLN A 121 -17.81 0.76 -19.51
N ASP A 122 -16.72 0.03 -19.70
CA ASP A 122 -16.68 -1.38 -20.04
C ASP A 122 -15.44 -2.08 -19.44
N ASP A 123 -15.36 -3.41 -19.58
CA ASP A 123 -14.34 -4.25 -18.92
C ASP A 123 -12.91 -4.05 -19.47
N PHE A 124 -12.75 -3.31 -20.58
CA PHE A 124 -11.46 -3.09 -21.24
C PHE A 124 -11.04 -1.61 -21.23
N SER A 125 -11.84 -0.74 -20.58
CA SER A 125 -11.59 0.69 -20.46
C SER A 125 -10.80 1.02 -19.20
N ASP A 126 -10.10 2.15 -19.22
CA ASP A 126 -9.57 2.75 -17.99
C ASP A 126 -10.72 3.23 -17.10
N PRO A 127 -10.52 3.29 -15.77
CA PRO A 127 -11.57 3.71 -14.86
C PRO A 127 -11.88 5.20 -15.05
N GLU A 128 -13.15 5.50 -15.26
CA GLU A 128 -13.69 6.86 -15.29
C GLU A 128 -13.59 7.54 -13.93
N LEU A 129 -13.80 6.76 -12.86
CA LEU A 129 -13.71 7.22 -11.48
C LEU A 129 -13.06 6.15 -10.61
N ILE A 130 -12.14 6.59 -9.75
CA ILE A 130 -11.54 5.77 -8.70
C ILE A 130 -11.98 6.34 -7.36
N PHE A 131 -12.50 5.49 -6.48
CA PHE A 131 -12.84 5.84 -5.12
C PHE A 131 -11.97 5.05 -4.15
N ILE A 132 -11.41 5.75 -3.15
CA ILE A 132 -10.60 5.14 -2.09
C ILE A 132 -11.31 5.32 -0.77
N GLN A 133 -11.29 4.26 0.03
CA GLN A 133 -11.64 4.27 1.43
C GLN A 133 -10.53 3.62 2.24
N SER A 134 -10.28 4.15 3.43
CA SER A 134 -9.28 3.61 4.36
C SER A 134 -10.01 2.98 5.55
N HIS A 135 -9.52 1.82 5.99
CA HIS A 135 -9.96 1.21 7.22
C HIS A 135 -9.17 1.79 8.39
N ASN A 136 -9.87 2.47 9.29
CA ASN A 136 -9.25 3.09 10.47
C ASN A 136 -9.69 2.44 11.80
N GLY A 137 -10.50 1.38 11.73
CA GLY A 137 -10.98 0.59 12.87
C GLY A 137 -9.95 -0.42 13.36
N CYS A 138 -10.38 -1.32 14.26
CA CYS A 138 -9.57 -2.46 14.70
C CYS A 138 -9.92 -3.75 13.95
N ASP A 139 -11.16 -3.88 13.50
CA ASP A 139 -11.63 -4.99 12.69
C ASP A 139 -12.12 -4.49 11.34
N VAL A 140 -11.65 -5.08 10.23
CA VAL A 140 -11.97 -4.65 8.85
C VAL A 140 -13.48 -4.59 8.57
N ARG A 141 -14.30 -5.32 9.34
CA ARG A 141 -15.78 -5.30 9.29
C ARG A 141 -16.38 -4.07 9.98
N GLY A 142 -15.62 -3.39 10.83
CA GLY A 142 -15.99 -2.18 11.60
C GLY A 142 -16.12 -0.90 10.76
N GLY A 143 -15.98 -1.01 9.43
CA GLY A 143 -16.30 0.04 8.50
C GLY A 143 -15.09 0.82 8.00
N TYR A 144 -15.30 1.50 6.88
CA TYR A 144 -14.29 2.29 6.20
C TYR A 144 -14.63 3.78 6.26
N THR A 145 -13.65 4.64 5.97
CA THR A 145 -13.90 6.06 5.77
C THR A 145 -14.94 6.31 4.66
N ARG A 146 -15.39 7.57 4.59
CA ARG A 146 -16.24 8.00 3.48
C ARG A 146 -15.45 7.86 2.17
N PRO A 147 -16.04 7.33 1.09
CA PRO A 147 -15.37 7.27 -0.21
C PRO A 147 -14.91 8.65 -0.68
N VAL A 148 -13.66 8.72 -1.13
CA VAL A 148 -13.10 9.91 -1.76
C VAL A 148 -12.67 9.56 -3.18
N CYS A 149 -13.10 10.39 -4.13
CA CYS A 149 -12.71 10.22 -5.52
C CYS A 149 -11.29 10.73 -5.72
N VAL A 150 -10.50 9.98 -6.47
CA VAL A 150 -9.11 10.28 -6.79
C VAL A 150 -8.81 10.12 -8.28
N GLU A 151 -7.65 10.61 -8.68
CA GLU A 151 -7.04 10.49 -9.99
C GLU A 151 -5.62 9.95 -9.81
N PRO A 152 -5.16 8.95 -10.58
CA PRO A 152 -3.80 8.46 -10.48
C PRO A 152 -2.79 9.53 -10.91
N ILE A 153 -1.64 9.57 -10.25
CA ILE A 153 -0.48 10.36 -10.67
C ILE A 153 0.43 9.42 -11.46
N GLY A 154 0.21 9.36 -12.78
CA GLY A 154 0.85 8.36 -13.65
C GLY A 154 -0.07 7.17 -13.89
N ASP A 155 0.51 5.97 -13.93
CA ASP A 155 -0.24 4.74 -14.15
C ASP A 155 -1.03 4.32 -12.91
N ILE A 156 -2.06 3.50 -13.11
CA ILE A 156 -2.85 2.96 -12.01
C ILE A 156 -2.02 1.89 -11.30
N VAL A 157 -1.88 2.05 -9.99
CA VAL A 157 -1.20 1.07 -9.15
C VAL A 157 -2.13 -0.12 -8.90
N TRP A 158 -1.67 -1.31 -9.29
CA TRP A 158 -2.41 -2.57 -9.15
C TRP A 158 -1.84 -3.51 -8.09
N SER A 159 -0.66 -3.19 -7.56
CA SER A 159 0.04 -4.05 -6.61
C SER A 159 0.64 -3.20 -5.49
N PHE A 160 0.51 -3.71 -4.27
CA PHE A 160 0.81 -2.98 -3.03
C PHE A 160 1.93 -3.65 -2.24
N VAL A 161 2.92 -4.18 -2.95
CA VAL A 161 4.12 -4.81 -2.37
C VAL A 161 5.35 -3.97 -2.67
N ALA A 162 6.28 -3.90 -1.74
CA ALA A 162 7.58 -3.27 -1.94
C ALA A 162 8.50 -4.22 -2.71
N GLY A 163 9.32 -3.67 -3.60
CA GLY A 163 10.50 -4.39 -4.08
C GLY A 163 11.75 -3.99 -3.29
N PHE A 164 12.88 -4.58 -3.66
CA PHE A 164 14.16 -4.32 -3.03
C PHE A 164 15.25 -4.12 -4.07
N CYS A 165 16.17 -3.20 -3.80
CA CYS A 165 17.38 -3.02 -4.60
C CYS A 165 18.63 -3.06 -3.71
N ILE A 166 19.76 -3.39 -4.33
CA ILE A 166 21.08 -3.32 -3.68
C ILE A 166 21.69 -1.94 -3.94
N SER A 167 22.07 -1.23 -2.88
CA SER A 167 22.82 0.04 -3.01
C SER A 167 24.33 -0.16 -3.04
N GLU A 168 24.82 -1.11 -2.26
CA GLU A 168 26.23 -1.46 -2.18
C GLU A 168 26.41 -2.92 -1.76
N GLY A 169 27.56 -3.51 -2.10
CA GLY A 169 27.89 -4.84 -1.63
C GLY A 169 29.29 -5.28 -2.02
N VAL A 170 29.70 -6.40 -1.44
CA VAL A 170 30.97 -7.06 -1.73
C VAL A 170 30.74 -8.54 -2.04
N ASP A 171 31.57 -9.08 -2.93
CA ASP A 171 31.61 -10.50 -3.24
C ASP A 171 32.17 -11.34 -2.08
N GLN A 172 32.24 -12.66 -2.28
CA GLN A 172 32.82 -13.62 -1.32
C GLN A 172 34.30 -13.37 -1.00
N ASN A 173 35.03 -12.61 -1.82
CA ASN A 173 36.43 -12.23 -1.62
C ASN A 173 36.58 -10.81 -1.05
N GLY A 174 35.47 -10.13 -0.74
CA GLY A 174 35.46 -8.76 -0.24
C GLY A 174 35.72 -7.70 -1.33
N GLN A 175 35.62 -8.06 -2.61
CA GLN A 175 35.70 -7.09 -3.71
C GLN A 175 34.35 -6.39 -3.91
N PRO A 176 34.32 -5.07 -4.13
CA PRO A 176 33.08 -4.35 -4.41
C PRO A 176 32.35 -4.92 -5.63
N LEU A 177 31.03 -5.06 -5.52
CA LEU A 177 30.17 -5.41 -6.66
C LEU A 177 30.06 -4.23 -7.63
N THR A 178 29.99 -4.52 -8.93
CA THR A 178 29.66 -3.54 -9.96
C THR A 178 28.15 -3.27 -10.01
N ASP A 179 27.74 -2.17 -10.64
CA ASP A 179 26.32 -1.84 -10.84
C ASP A 179 25.56 -2.95 -11.59
N ASP A 180 26.20 -3.59 -12.58
CA ASP A 180 25.60 -4.72 -13.31
C ASP A 180 25.40 -5.94 -12.40
N GLN A 181 26.34 -6.19 -11.47
CA GLN A 181 26.23 -7.30 -10.53
C GLN A 181 25.14 -7.03 -9.49
N THR A 182 25.05 -5.81 -8.94
CA THR A 182 24.01 -5.46 -7.97
C THR A 182 22.63 -5.50 -8.62
N LEU A 183 22.48 -5.04 -9.86
CA LEU A 183 21.24 -5.14 -10.61
C LEU A 183 20.85 -6.61 -10.86
N THR A 184 21.78 -7.42 -11.35
CA THR A 184 21.54 -8.85 -11.62
C THR A 184 21.11 -9.60 -10.35
N LEU A 185 21.74 -9.32 -9.22
CA LEU A 185 21.41 -9.96 -7.95
C LEU A 185 20.05 -9.54 -7.40
N SER A 186 19.61 -8.30 -7.67
CA SER A 186 18.36 -7.79 -7.13
C SER A 186 17.17 -7.87 -8.09
N GLU A 187 17.37 -8.21 -9.36
CA GLU A 187 16.33 -8.23 -10.41
C GLU A 187 15.07 -9.02 -10.00
N GLU A 188 15.24 -10.16 -9.33
CA GLU A 188 14.12 -11.00 -8.88
C GLU A 188 13.40 -10.43 -7.64
N TRP A 189 13.95 -9.40 -7.01
CA TRP A 189 13.37 -8.70 -5.86
C TRP A 189 12.59 -7.45 -6.27
N TYR A 190 12.43 -7.21 -7.58
CA TYR A 190 11.61 -6.10 -8.10
C TYR A 190 10.13 -6.50 -8.23
N GLN A 191 9.27 -5.51 -8.04
CA GLN A 191 7.86 -5.63 -8.37
C GLN A 191 7.71 -5.84 -9.89
N GLY A 192 6.93 -6.84 -10.29
CA GLY A 192 6.72 -7.20 -11.70
C GLY A 192 7.59 -8.36 -12.20
N TYR A 193 8.71 -8.66 -11.53
CA TYR A 193 9.49 -9.88 -11.77
C TYR A 193 9.00 -11.04 -10.92
N HIS A 194 8.61 -10.76 -9.67
CA HIS A 194 8.02 -11.72 -8.75
C HIS A 194 6.71 -11.18 -8.16
N SER A 195 5.72 -12.06 -7.94
CA SER A 195 4.46 -11.68 -7.26
C SER A 195 4.65 -11.43 -5.77
N TRP A 196 5.73 -11.95 -5.19
CA TRP A 196 6.06 -11.79 -3.77
C TRP A 196 7.56 -11.47 -3.58
N PRO A 197 7.99 -10.22 -3.82
CA PRO A 197 9.41 -9.86 -3.78
C PRO A 197 10.07 -10.05 -2.41
N THR A 198 9.35 -9.71 -1.34
CA THR A 198 9.83 -9.91 0.05
C THR A 198 10.15 -11.36 0.35
N GLY A 199 9.29 -12.30 -0.07
CA GLY A 199 9.54 -13.73 0.09
C GLY A 199 10.76 -14.19 -0.69
N LYS A 200 10.90 -13.72 -1.94
CA LYS A 200 12.06 -14.05 -2.77
C LYS A 200 13.38 -13.55 -2.18
N LEU A 201 13.40 -12.32 -1.67
CA LEU A 201 14.56 -11.79 -0.94
C LEU A 201 14.90 -12.69 0.27
N ASN A 202 13.90 -13.07 1.07
CA ASN A 202 14.11 -13.94 2.23
C ASN A 202 14.63 -15.34 1.85
N ASP A 203 14.22 -15.87 0.70
CA ASP A 203 14.75 -17.12 0.16
C ASP A 203 16.24 -17.00 -0.23
N ASP A 204 16.73 -15.82 -0.56
CA ASP A 204 18.12 -15.59 -0.96
C ASP A 204 19.03 -15.20 0.23
N ILE A 205 18.44 -14.78 1.36
CA ILE A 205 19.17 -14.42 2.59
C ILE A 205 19.69 -15.67 3.30
N ASP A 206 20.99 -15.69 3.58
CA ASP A 206 21.59 -16.59 4.57
C ASP A 206 21.35 -16.04 5.98
N HIS A 207 21.81 -14.81 6.25
CA HIS A 207 21.50 -14.11 7.48
C HIS A 207 21.55 -12.58 7.39
N VAL A 208 20.75 -11.94 8.23
CA VAL A 208 20.77 -10.48 8.44
C VAL A 208 21.91 -10.14 9.39
N ILE A 209 22.77 -9.21 8.97
CA ILE A 209 23.92 -8.74 9.74
C ILE A 209 23.52 -7.51 10.58
N GLU A 210 22.86 -6.54 9.94
CA GLU A 210 22.44 -5.29 10.55
C GLU A 210 21.16 -4.79 9.86
N ILE A 211 20.31 -4.07 10.59
CA ILE A 211 19.09 -3.47 10.05
C ILE A 211 18.81 -2.13 10.71
N ASP A 212 18.36 -1.17 9.91
CA ASP A 212 17.69 0.04 10.35
C ASP A 212 16.32 0.20 9.67
N GLU A 213 15.64 1.32 9.92
CA GLU A 213 14.30 1.54 9.37
C GLU A 213 14.25 1.63 7.84
N LYS A 214 15.38 1.88 7.14
CA LYS A 214 15.45 2.15 5.69
C LYS A 214 16.27 1.14 4.91
N SER A 215 17.07 0.33 5.59
CA SER A 215 18.02 -0.55 4.96
C SER A 215 18.37 -1.75 5.83
N ALA A 216 18.83 -2.81 5.18
CA ALA A 216 19.37 -3.97 5.86
C ALA A 216 20.67 -4.40 5.20
N LYS A 217 21.69 -4.66 6.02
CA LYS A 217 22.90 -5.33 5.61
C LYS A 217 22.72 -6.82 5.79
N ILE A 218 22.85 -7.58 4.72
CA ILE A 218 22.55 -9.02 4.67
C ILE A 218 23.71 -9.81 4.06
N LYS A 219 23.80 -11.06 4.46
CA LYS A 219 24.59 -12.10 3.79
C LYS A 219 23.67 -12.91 2.89
N LEU A 220 24.02 -13.03 1.60
CA LEU A 220 23.31 -13.89 0.67
C LEU A 220 23.84 -15.32 0.73
N LYS A 221 22.99 -16.31 0.41
CA LYS A 221 23.38 -17.72 0.31
C LYS A 221 24.45 -17.99 -0.74
N THR A 222 24.55 -17.11 -1.74
CA THR A 222 25.56 -17.11 -2.80
C THR A 222 26.93 -16.60 -2.33
N GLY A 223 27.02 -15.98 -1.15
CA GLY A 223 28.28 -15.61 -0.50
C GLY A 223 28.59 -14.11 -0.54
N GLU A 224 27.79 -13.28 -1.19
CA GLU A 224 27.90 -11.82 -1.15
C GLU A 224 27.42 -11.26 0.19
N THR A 225 27.91 -10.06 0.51
CA THR A 225 27.37 -9.24 1.59
C THR A 225 26.90 -7.92 1.00
N VAL A 226 25.60 -7.63 1.10
CA VAL A 226 24.96 -6.48 0.41
C VAL A 226 24.16 -5.62 1.39
N ILE A 227 23.95 -4.36 1.03
CA ILE A 227 22.96 -3.47 1.66
C ILE A 227 21.76 -3.35 0.74
N VAL A 228 20.59 -3.71 1.26
CA VAL A 228 19.31 -3.64 0.53
C VAL A 228 18.44 -2.50 1.05
N HIS A 229 17.67 -1.91 0.15
CA HIS A 229 16.67 -0.89 0.45
C HIS A 229 15.31 -1.27 -0.14
N PRO A 230 14.20 -1.00 0.56
CA PRO A 230 12.89 -1.14 -0.04
C PRO A 230 12.63 0.00 -1.03
N VAL A 231 11.90 -0.31 -2.09
CA VAL A 231 11.54 0.64 -3.15
C VAL A 231 10.06 0.49 -3.53
N LEU A 232 9.42 1.63 -3.80
CA LEU A 232 8.08 1.73 -4.39
C LEU A 232 8.26 2.03 -5.87
N PHE A 233 7.52 1.34 -6.74
CA PHE A 233 7.51 1.55 -8.18
C PHE A 233 6.20 2.21 -8.63
#